data_AF-A0A0Q8P6N3-F1
#
_entry.id   AF-A0A0Q8P6N3-F1
#
_cell.length_a   1.000
_cell.length_b   1.000
_cell.length_c   1.000
_cell.angle_alpha   90.00
_cell.angle_beta   90.00
_cell.angle_gamma   90.00
#
_symmetry.space_group_name_H-M   'P 1'
#
loop_
_entity.id
_entity.type
_entity.pdbx_description
1 polymer ?
#
loop_
_entity_poly.entity_id
_entity_poly.type
_entity_poly.pdbx_seq_one_letter_code
_entity_poly.pdbx_strand_id
1 'polypeptide(L)'
;MAGVIALTVPEPRHSPAWRGLLGIAGSTLVLAQLPVLPALLYAFFAPAAQWADTWLAFGTHSTWQLGAAPFALPWLLVAALGAAAARCASTGHRPLARQLLRWAVAVGTPAVVLLPAVLHLPLRTGAAWALLLTVGATAALVRRPADPAAALVLLAPTAVAAVLWAGADRPTTIAVWSVLAVLAALLAATLPAPWAPAPAVAAVLSLAVVAVTAGATAGLAPYEYAFAVLAVTTLSVPVAARRGGPVGLAVELAGYALTPVALVLTAGHPTALSLLLAVAGVLALGLAALRPDRRRRAGLAATALLILSSWVRLVLADVTAPEPYTLSVAAAALTIGHLHRRRTPSAPSWTTYGPGLGTALLPSLLATWTDPHWLRPLLLGAFALALTAFGARRLLQAPLVLGAATLLLVAFHELAPLLVQFLDVLPRWLPLAVAGLLLLILGATYEQRLRDARRARDGLRRMA
;
A
#
# COMPACT_ATOMS: atom_id res chain seq x y z
N MET A 1 -27.63 76.22 -49.34
CA MET A 1 -26.52 75.43 -49.92
C MET A 1 -26.07 74.44 -48.86
N ALA A 2 -26.42 73.17 -49.07
CA ALA A 2 -26.13 72.06 -48.16
C ALA A 2 -24.72 71.51 -48.42
N GLY A 3 -23.95 71.29 -47.35
CA GLY A 3 -22.68 70.58 -47.37
C GLY A 3 -22.67 69.57 -46.23
N VAL A 4 -23.20 68.38 -46.49
CA VAL A 4 -23.11 67.23 -45.58
C VAL A 4 -21.71 66.64 -45.71
N ILE A 5 -20.86 66.84 -44.70
CA ILE A 5 -19.63 66.06 -44.54
C ILE A 5 -19.97 64.91 -43.59
N ALA A 6 -20.31 63.77 -44.18
CA ALA A 6 -20.35 62.50 -43.49
C ALA A 6 -18.91 62.12 -43.10
N LEU A 7 -18.52 62.37 -41.85
CA LEU A 7 -17.34 61.73 -41.26
C LEU A 7 -17.71 60.29 -40.93
N THR A 8 -17.45 59.44 -41.91
CA THR A 8 -17.39 57.99 -41.80
C THR A 8 -16.47 57.61 -40.64
N VAL A 9 -17.05 57.08 -39.57
CA VAL A 9 -16.30 56.36 -38.53
C VAL A 9 -15.62 55.18 -39.22
N PRO A 10 -14.27 55.07 -39.21
CA PRO A 10 -13.61 53.93 -39.81
C PRO A 10 -13.97 52.68 -39.03
N GLU A 11 -14.53 51.68 -39.70
CA GLU A 11 -14.64 50.34 -39.14
C GLU A 11 -13.26 49.87 -38.63
N PRO A 12 -13.19 49.15 -37.49
CA PRO A 12 -11.93 48.74 -36.90
C PRO A 12 -11.27 47.67 -37.77
N ARG A 13 -10.44 48.12 -38.73
CA ARG A 13 -9.51 47.27 -39.46
C ARG A 13 -8.49 46.68 -38.49
N HIS A 14 -8.38 45.37 -38.49
CA HIS A 14 -7.47 44.55 -37.68
C HIS A 14 -6.00 44.97 -37.85
N SER A 15 -5.51 45.90 -37.03
CA SER A 15 -4.09 46.28 -37.06
C SER A 15 -3.26 45.33 -36.17
N PRO A 16 -2.11 44.81 -36.65
CA PRO A 16 -1.18 43.99 -35.85
C PRO A 16 -0.63 44.73 -34.63
N ALA A 17 -0.71 46.07 -34.61
CA ALA A 17 -0.32 46.92 -33.50
C ALA A 17 -1.10 46.64 -32.19
N TRP A 18 -2.39 46.30 -32.28
CA TRP A 18 -3.21 46.00 -31.10
C TRP A 18 -2.78 44.69 -30.41
N ARG A 19 -2.37 43.69 -31.20
CA ARG A 19 -1.82 42.43 -30.67
C ARG A 19 -0.47 42.66 -29.99
N GLY A 20 0.36 43.54 -30.54
CA GLY A 20 1.64 43.95 -29.93
C GLY A 20 1.44 44.66 -28.58
N LEU A 21 0.53 45.62 -28.51
CA LEU A 21 0.22 46.36 -27.27
C LEU A 21 -0.33 45.46 -26.17
N LEU A 22 -1.24 44.53 -26.50
CA LEU A 22 -1.75 43.55 -25.54
C LEU A 22 -0.66 42.57 -25.07
N GLY A 23 0.25 42.17 -25.96
CA GLY A 23 1.41 41.34 -25.61
C GLY A 23 2.38 42.04 -24.67
N ILE A 24 2.69 43.31 -24.94
CA ILE A 24 3.54 44.15 -24.08
C ILE A 24 2.86 44.39 -22.74
N ALA A 25 1.60 44.83 -22.72
CA ALA A 25 0.87 45.04 -21.47
C ALA A 25 0.77 43.76 -20.62
N GLY A 26 0.49 42.62 -21.25
CA GLY A 26 0.46 41.31 -20.58
C GLY A 26 1.82 40.89 -20.02
N SER A 27 2.91 41.09 -20.77
CA SER A 27 4.26 40.77 -20.31
C SER A 27 4.74 41.74 -19.21
N THR A 28 4.44 43.03 -19.30
CA THR A 28 4.71 44.00 -18.23
C THR A 28 3.94 43.65 -16.96
N LEU A 29 2.67 43.24 -17.08
CA LEU A 29 1.87 42.83 -15.94
C LEU A 29 2.36 41.52 -15.31
N VAL A 30 2.81 40.55 -16.08
CA VAL A 30 3.43 39.32 -15.56
C VAL A 30 4.77 39.62 -14.88
N LEU A 31 5.61 40.46 -15.50
CA LEU A 31 6.88 40.89 -14.93
C LEU A 31 6.68 41.71 -13.63
N ALA A 32 5.60 42.49 -13.54
CA ALA A 32 5.24 43.22 -12.32
C ALA A 32 4.82 42.31 -11.15
N GLN A 33 4.49 41.04 -11.39
CA GLN A 33 4.18 40.06 -10.34
C GLN A 33 5.43 39.39 -9.75
N LEU A 34 6.56 39.40 -10.45
CA LEU A 34 7.81 38.76 -9.99
C LEU A 34 8.27 39.23 -8.60
N PRO A 35 8.26 40.54 -8.28
CA PRO A 35 8.68 41.02 -6.96
C PRO A 35 7.73 40.62 -5.82
N VAL A 36 6.46 40.35 -6.16
CA VAL A 36 5.38 40.01 -5.22
C VAL A 36 5.35 38.51 -4.92
N LEU A 37 5.86 37.70 -5.85
CA LEU A 37 5.81 36.25 -5.80
C LEU A 37 6.41 35.64 -4.52
N PRO A 38 7.55 36.11 -3.96
CA PRO A 38 8.06 35.63 -2.68
C PRO A 38 7.08 35.86 -1.52
N ALA A 39 6.42 37.03 -1.48
CA ALA A 39 5.45 37.34 -0.45
C ALA A 39 4.18 36.50 -0.58
N LEU A 40 3.72 36.22 -1.81
CA LEU A 40 2.59 35.32 -2.07
C LEU A 40 2.92 33.87 -1.68
N LEU A 41 4.12 33.40 -1.99
CA LEU A 41 4.56 32.05 -1.60
C LEU A 41 4.68 31.94 -0.09
N TYR A 42 5.29 32.93 0.58
CA TYR A 42 5.33 32.97 2.03
C TYR A 42 3.92 32.99 2.62
N ALA A 43 3.03 33.84 2.11
CA ALA A 43 1.62 33.87 2.50
C ALA A 43 0.88 32.56 2.20
N PHE A 44 1.32 31.76 1.25
CA PHE A 44 0.66 30.49 0.99
C PHE A 44 1.14 29.38 1.94
N PHE A 45 2.45 29.35 2.21
CA PHE A 45 3.13 28.28 2.93
C PHE A 45 3.43 28.56 4.41
N ALA A 46 3.35 29.81 4.88
CA ALA A 46 3.62 30.15 6.28
C ALA A 46 2.80 29.32 7.29
N PRO A 47 1.52 28.99 7.04
CA PRO A 47 0.75 28.12 7.95
C PRO A 47 1.27 26.70 8.04
N ALA A 48 1.97 26.20 7.02
CA ALA A 48 2.53 24.86 7.03
C ALA A 48 3.64 24.72 8.09
N ALA A 49 4.37 25.81 8.39
CA ALA A 49 5.37 25.83 9.45
C ALA A 49 4.74 25.64 10.85
N GLN A 50 3.49 26.09 11.02
CA GLN A 50 2.75 26.00 12.29
C GLN A 50 2.15 24.62 12.54
N TRP A 51 2.26 23.71 11.55
CA TRP A 51 1.77 22.35 11.67
C TRP A 51 2.50 21.59 12.79
N ALA A 52 3.84 21.74 12.85
CA ALA A 52 4.65 21.17 13.91
C ALA A 52 4.18 21.70 15.28
N ASP A 53 3.96 23.01 15.42
CA ASP A 53 3.55 23.62 16.69
C ASP A 53 2.16 23.15 17.13
N THR A 54 1.21 22.96 16.21
CA THR A 54 -0.18 22.54 16.53
C THR A 54 -0.27 21.07 16.96
N TRP A 55 0.56 20.23 16.35
CA TRP A 55 0.55 18.78 16.58
C TRP A 55 1.57 18.33 17.63
N LEU A 56 2.63 19.12 17.89
CA LEU A 56 3.67 18.85 18.89
C LEU A 56 3.55 19.71 20.16
N ALA A 57 2.87 20.87 20.15
CA ALA A 57 2.69 21.75 21.29
C ALA A 57 1.23 22.21 21.49
N PHE A 58 0.90 22.70 22.69
CA PHE A 58 -0.43 23.20 23.03
C PHE A 58 -0.57 24.69 22.67
N GLY A 59 -0.98 24.95 21.42
CA GLY A 59 -1.82 26.06 20.98
C GLY A 59 -1.37 27.51 21.23
N THR A 60 -1.06 28.23 20.14
CA THR A 60 -1.25 29.68 20.05
C THR A 60 -2.19 30.01 18.89
N HIS A 61 -3.02 31.05 19.04
CA HIS A 61 -3.81 31.58 17.94
C HIS A 61 -2.89 32.30 16.96
N SER A 62 -2.80 31.79 15.73
CA SER A 62 -1.96 32.38 14.71
C SER A 62 -2.79 33.22 13.72
N THR A 63 -2.25 34.39 13.41
CA THR A 63 -2.76 35.29 12.37
C THR A 63 -1.69 35.50 11.31
N TRP A 64 -2.11 35.97 10.13
CA TRP A 64 -1.21 36.37 9.07
C TRP A 64 -0.45 37.65 9.45
N GLN A 65 0.89 37.59 9.45
CA GLN A 65 1.76 38.77 9.61
C GLN A 65 2.31 39.20 8.25
N LEU A 66 1.49 39.85 7.44
CA LEU A 66 1.84 40.24 6.06
C LEU A 66 1.37 41.67 5.75
N GLY A 67 2.20 42.49 5.09
CA GLY A 67 1.75 43.78 4.58
C GLY A 67 0.74 43.62 3.43
N ALA A 68 -0.29 44.45 3.36
CA ALA A 68 -1.37 44.36 2.36
C ALA A 68 -0.97 44.83 0.93
N ALA A 69 0.09 45.64 0.81
CA ALA A 69 0.56 46.24 -0.43
C ALA A 69 0.89 45.27 -1.61
N PRO A 70 1.43 44.06 -1.40
CA PRO A 70 1.76 43.13 -2.50
C PRO A 70 0.50 42.62 -3.23
N PHE A 71 -0.67 42.66 -2.60
CA PHE A 71 -1.87 41.96 -3.10
C PHE A 71 -2.75 42.81 -4.05
N ALA A 72 -2.48 44.10 -4.23
CA ALA A 72 -3.24 44.96 -5.14
C ALA A 72 -2.95 44.65 -6.63
N LEU A 73 -1.73 44.22 -6.94
CA LEU A 73 -1.26 43.97 -8.31
C LEU A 73 -2.00 42.81 -9.01
N PRO A 74 -2.26 41.66 -8.36
CA PRO A 74 -3.10 40.59 -8.92
C PRO A 74 -4.52 41.05 -9.29
N TRP A 75 -5.17 41.87 -8.46
CA TRP A 75 -6.53 42.36 -8.72
C TRP A 75 -6.58 43.33 -9.91
N LEU A 76 -5.57 44.18 -10.06
CA LEU A 76 -5.43 45.04 -11.24
C LEU A 76 -5.24 44.23 -12.54
N LEU A 77 -4.49 43.13 -12.47
CA LEU A 77 -4.30 42.22 -13.61
C LEU A 77 -5.59 41.49 -13.99
N VAL A 78 -6.37 41.03 -13.02
CA VAL A 78 -7.69 40.42 -13.25
C VAL A 78 -8.63 41.43 -13.91
N ALA A 79 -8.69 42.67 -13.41
CA ALA A 79 -9.51 43.72 -13.97
C ALA A 79 -9.11 44.05 -15.42
N ALA A 80 -7.81 44.15 -15.70
CA ALA A 80 -7.28 44.39 -17.04
C ALA A 80 -7.63 43.26 -18.02
N LEU A 81 -7.46 41.99 -17.61
CA LEU A 81 -7.81 40.82 -18.43
C LEU A 81 -9.33 40.71 -18.66
N GLY A 82 -10.14 41.04 -17.65
CA GLY A 82 -11.60 41.08 -17.76
C GLY A 82 -12.09 42.17 -18.73
N ALA A 83 -11.53 43.39 -18.64
CA ALA A 83 -11.83 44.48 -19.56
C ALA A 83 -11.42 44.14 -21.00
N ALA A 84 -10.26 43.52 -21.19
CA ALA A 84 -9.81 43.06 -22.50
C ALA A 84 -10.73 41.96 -23.06
N ALA A 85 -11.17 41.00 -22.23
CA ALA A 85 -12.11 39.96 -22.63
C ALA A 85 -13.47 40.54 -23.07
N ALA A 86 -14.02 41.50 -22.32
CA ALA A 86 -15.27 42.17 -22.65
C ALA A 86 -15.20 42.91 -24.00
N ARG A 87 -14.08 43.60 -24.25
CA ARG A 87 -13.84 44.31 -25.52
C ARG A 87 -13.65 43.35 -26.70
N CYS A 88 -13.02 42.20 -26.48
CA CYS A 88 -12.90 41.16 -27.52
C CYS A 88 -14.23 40.47 -27.80
N ALA A 89 -15.10 40.32 -26.81
CA ALA A 89 -16.46 39.80 -26.99
C ALA A 89 -17.34 40.78 -27.79
N SER A 90 -17.26 42.08 -27.50
CA SER A 90 -18.04 43.12 -28.20
C SER A 90 -17.61 43.31 -29.65
N THR A 91 -16.36 42.97 -29.99
CA THR A 91 -15.79 43.04 -31.34
C THR A 91 -15.88 41.71 -32.11
N GLY A 92 -16.66 40.74 -31.63
CA GLY A 92 -16.90 39.47 -32.32
C GLY A 92 -15.79 38.41 -32.18
N HIS A 93 -14.68 38.71 -31.50
CA HIS A 93 -13.53 37.79 -31.30
C HIS A 93 -13.75 36.84 -30.12
N ARG A 94 -14.82 36.04 -30.21
CA ARG A 94 -15.24 35.07 -29.18
C ARG A 94 -14.14 34.09 -28.70
N PRO A 95 -13.23 33.53 -29.54
CA PRO A 95 -12.21 32.61 -29.03
C PRO A 95 -11.17 33.31 -28.14
N LEU A 96 -10.75 34.52 -28.52
CA LEU A 96 -9.77 35.31 -27.77
C LEU A 96 -10.38 35.81 -26.45
N ALA A 97 -11.64 36.24 -26.46
CA ALA A 97 -12.37 36.61 -25.25
C ALA A 97 -12.45 35.46 -24.23
N ARG A 98 -12.73 34.23 -24.68
CA ARG A 98 -12.73 33.04 -23.80
C ARG A 98 -11.35 32.73 -23.25
N GLN A 99 -10.30 32.87 -24.06
CA GLN A 99 -8.93 32.66 -23.61
C GLN A 99 -8.53 33.68 -22.55
N LEU A 100 -8.79 34.97 -22.78
CA LEU A 100 -8.53 36.04 -21.79
C LEU A 100 -9.31 35.84 -20.49
N LEU A 101 -10.56 35.37 -20.57
CA LEU A 101 -11.34 35.03 -19.38
C LEU A 101 -10.73 33.86 -18.61
N ARG A 102 -10.21 32.82 -19.31
CA ARG A 102 -9.48 31.71 -18.68
C ARG A 102 -8.21 32.20 -17.97
N TRP A 103 -7.46 33.11 -18.57
CA TRP A 103 -6.31 33.75 -17.93
C TRP A 103 -6.71 34.60 -16.72
N ALA A 104 -7.79 35.39 -16.84
CA ALA A 104 -8.31 36.19 -15.74
C ALA A 104 -8.73 35.32 -14.54
N VAL A 105 -9.36 34.17 -14.81
CA VAL A 105 -9.70 33.18 -13.77
C VAL A 105 -8.43 32.56 -13.18
N ALA A 106 -7.46 32.16 -14.01
CA ALA A 106 -6.22 31.55 -13.54
C ALA A 106 -5.42 32.50 -12.64
N VAL A 107 -5.32 33.78 -13.00
CA VAL A 107 -4.65 34.82 -12.21
C VAL A 107 -5.47 35.27 -11.01
N GLY A 108 -6.80 35.33 -11.15
CA GLY A 108 -7.69 35.74 -10.07
C GLY A 108 -7.85 34.70 -8.97
N THR A 109 -7.67 33.43 -9.29
CA THR A 109 -7.75 32.33 -8.31
C THR A 109 -6.84 32.54 -7.10
N PRO A 110 -5.51 32.75 -7.24
CA PRO A 110 -4.65 33.00 -6.08
C PRO A 110 -5.02 34.29 -5.34
N ALA A 111 -5.45 35.35 -6.06
CA ALA A 111 -5.88 36.61 -5.46
C ALA A 111 -7.13 36.44 -4.58
N VAL A 112 -8.11 35.68 -5.06
CA VAL A 112 -9.34 35.34 -4.33
C VAL A 112 -9.03 34.42 -3.14
N VAL A 113 -8.18 33.41 -3.33
CA VAL A 113 -7.77 32.49 -2.27
C VAL A 113 -7.09 33.24 -1.12
N LEU A 114 -6.20 34.18 -1.43
CA LEU A 114 -5.42 34.94 -0.44
C LEU A 114 -6.19 36.12 0.19
N LEU A 115 -7.44 36.36 -0.18
CA LEU A 115 -8.27 37.44 0.35
C LEU A 115 -8.34 37.45 1.91
N PRO A 116 -8.50 36.31 2.60
CA PRO A 116 -8.47 36.27 4.06
C PRO A 116 -7.12 36.70 4.66
N ALA A 117 -6.02 36.42 3.96
CA ALA A 117 -4.68 36.84 4.39
C ALA A 117 -4.51 38.36 4.27
N VAL A 118 -5.03 38.97 3.19
CA VAL A 118 -5.03 40.44 2.99
C VAL A 118 -5.86 41.15 4.06
N LEU A 119 -6.98 40.55 4.44
CA LEU A 119 -7.88 41.07 5.47
C LEU A 119 -7.42 40.73 6.90
N HIS A 120 -6.24 40.10 7.06
CA HIS A 120 -5.71 39.65 8.36
C HIS A 120 -6.69 38.78 9.17
N LEU A 121 -7.53 38.00 8.49
CA LEU A 121 -8.50 37.14 9.17
C LEU A 121 -7.82 35.92 9.82
N PRO A 122 -8.43 35.30 10.85
CA PRO A 122 -7.89 34.10 11.48
C PRO A 122 -7.70 32.95 10.50
N LEU A 123 -6.65 32.14 10.65
CA LEU A 123 -6.35 31.01 9.74
C LEU A 123 -7.54 30.05 9.54
N ARG A 124 -8.35 29.82 10.59
CA ARG A 124 -9.58 29.01 10.50
C ARG A 124 -10.56 29.55 9.46
N THR A 125 -10.72 30.86 9.40
CA THR A 125 -11.59 31.53 8.41
C THR A 125 -10.99 31.46 7.01
N GLY A 126 -9.66 31.54 6.89
CA GLY A 126 -8.93 31.31 5.65
C GLY A 126 -9.15 29.89 5.13
N ALA A 127 -9.01 28.88 5.98
CA ALA A 127 -9.26 27.49 5.63
C ALA A 127 -10.71 27.24 5.22
N ALA A 128 -11.68 27.81 5.94
CA ALA A 128 -13.10 27.74 5.59
C ALA A 128 -13.39 28.43 4.24
N TRP A 129 -12.79 29.58 3.98
CA TRP A 129 -12.89 30.29 2.71
C TRP A 129 -12.33 29.45 1.55
N ALA A 130 -11.12 28.94 1.70
CA ALA A 130 -10.50 28.07 0.69
C ALA A 130 -11.35 26.81 0.43
N LEU A 131 -11.90 26.20 1.49
CA LEU A 131 -12.80 25.05 1.39
C LEU A 131 -14.09 25.39 0.63
N LEU A 132 -14.71 26.54 0.90
CA LEU A 132 -15.91 27.00 0.19
C LEU A 132 -15.63 27.18 -1.31
N LEU A 133 -14.47 27.74 -1.67
CA LEU A 133 -14.04 27.84 -3.06
C LEU A 133 -13.85 26.46 -3.70
N THR A 134 -13.27 25.50 -2.98
CA THR A 134 -13.13 24.11 -3.45
C THR A 134 -14.48 23.42 -3.65
N VAL A 135 -15.43 23.61 -2.72
CA VAL A 135 -16.81 23.10 -2.86
C VAL A 135 -17.48 23.71 -4.08
N GLY A 136 -17.38 25.03 -4.26
CA GLY A 136 -17.94 25.74 -5.42
C GLY A 136 -17.35 25.26 -6.75
N ALA A 137 -16.03 25.10 -6.82
CA ALA A 137 -15.33 24.57 -7.99
C ALA A 137 -15.75 23.12 -8.30
N THR A 138 -15.88 22.28 -7.26
CA THR A 138 -16.35 20.90 -7.38
C THR A 138 -17.79 20.85 -7.89
N ALA A 139 -18.69 21.66 -7.32
CA ALA A 139 -20.08 21.73 -7.74
C ALA A 139 -20.24 22.20 -9.19
N ALA A 140 -19.43 23.18 -9.62
CA ALA A 140 -19.40 23.64 -11.01
C ALA A 140 -18.95 22.52 -11.97
N LEU A 141 -17.90 21.76 -11.58
CA LEU A 141 -17.38 20.65 -12.37
C LEU A 141 -18.38 19.49 -12.48
N VAL A 142 -19.06 19.16 -11.38
CA VAL A 142 -20.11 18.12 -11.36
C VAL A 142 -21.30 18.52 -12.23
N ARG A 143 -21.70 19.80 -12.23
CA ARG A 143 -22.81 20.31 -13.07
C ARG A 143 -22.45 20.42 -14.55
N ARG A 144 -21.19 20.70 -14.88
CA ARG A 144 -20.72 20.91 -16.26
C ARG A 144 -19.38 20.21 -16.49
N PRO A 145 -19.38 18.88 -16.74
CA PRO A 145 -18.14 18.10 -16.91
C PRO A 145 -17.42 18.33 -18.24
N ALA A 146 -17.81 19.35 -19.03
CA ALA A 146 -17.34 19.55 -20.41
C ALA A 146 -15.85 19.93 -20.51
N ASP A 147 -15.29 20.62 -19.49
CA ASP A 147 -13.88 21.08 -19.45
C ASP A 147 -13.20 20.71 -18.11
N PRO A 148 -12.89 19.43 -17.85
CA PRO A 148 -12.30 19.00 -16.56
C PRO A 148 -10.93 19.63 -16.30
N ALA A 149 -10.14 19.89 -17.34
CA ALA A 149 -8.83 20.53 -17.22
C ALA A 149 -8.93 21.96 -16.65
N ALA A 150 -9.91 22.76 -17.10
CA ALA A 150 -10.08 24.14 -16.63
C ALA A 150 -10.56 24.19 -15.17
N ALA A 151 -11.42 23.24 -14.78
CA ALA A 151 -11.87 23.14 -13.39
C ALA A 151 -10.78 22.66 -12.43
N LEU A 152 -9.88 21.79 -12.88
CA LEU A 152 -8.74 21.33 -12.07
C LEU A 152 -7.74 22.44 -11.76
N VAL A 153 -7.56 23.39 -12.68
CA VAL A 153 -6.74 24.59 -12.46
C VAL A 153 -7.29 25.45 -11.31
N LEU A 154 -8.61 25.45 -11.09
CA LEU A 154 -9.26 26.17 -9.98
C LEU A 154 -9.28 25.32 -8.69
N LEU A 155 -9.54 24.02 -8.83
CA LEU A 155 -9.74 23.10 -7.71
C LEU A 155 -8.42 22.79 -6.98
N ALA A 156 -7.32 22.57 -7.70
CA ALA A 156 -6.05 22.23 -7.10
C ALA A 156 -5.53 23.32 -6.12
N PRO A 157 -5.39 24.60 -6.50
CA PRO A 157 -4.86 25.62 -5.59
C PRO A 157 -5.78 25.89 -4.41
N THR A 158 -7.11 25.86 -4.60
CA THR A 158 -8.08 26.06 -3.51
C THR A 158 -8.06 24.90 -2.52
N ALA A 159 -7.99 23.66 -3.00
CA ALA A 159 -7.89 22.48 -2.14
C ALA A 159 -6.55 22.44 -1.38
N VAL A 160 -5.44 22.77 -2.06
CA VAL A 160 -4.12 22.86 -1.42
C VAL A 160 -4.11 23.94 -0.34
N ALA A 161 -4.66 25.13 -0.62
CA ALA A 161 -4.79 26.19 0.39
C ALA A 161 -5.63 25.74 1.59
N ALA A 162 -6.78 25.09 1.33
CA ALA A 162 -7.63 24.55 2.39
C ALA A 162 -6.87 23.56 3.28
N VAL A 163 -6.12 22.62 2.69
CA VAL A 163 -5.31 21.64 3.42
C VAL A 163 -4.22 22.31 4.26
N LEU A 164 -3.42 23.18 3.64
CA LEU A 164 -2.30 23.84 4.31
C LEU A 164 -2.78 24.70 5.49
N TRP A 165 -3.88 25.42 5.32
CA TRP A 165 -4.37 26.37 6.32
C TRP A 165 -5.21 25.71 7.40
N ALA A 166 -5.87 24.58 7.09
CA ALA A 166 -6.59 23.80 8.10
C ALA A 166 -5.66 23.24 9.17
N GLY A 167 -4.40 23.00 8.82
CA GLY A 167 -3.38 22.40 9.68
C GLY A 167 -3.02 23.19 10.94
N ALA A 168 -3.36 24.48 11.00
CA ALA A 168 -3.14 25.34 12.17
C ALA A 168 -4.12 25.06 13.32
N ASP A 169 -5.17 24.27 13.09
CA ASP A 169 -6.11 23.91 14.15
C ASP A 169 -6.69 22.51 13.93
N ARG A 170 -6.79 21.74 15.02
CA ARG A 170 -7.13 20.32 14.94
C ARG A 170 -8.57 20.06 14.46
N PRO A 171 -9.63 20.70 15.00
CA PRO A 171 -10.98 20.49 14.48
C PRO A 171 -11.15 21.01 13.05
N THR A 172 -10.48 22.11 12.66
CA THR A 172 -10.50 22.54 11.25
C THR A 172 -9.80 21.54 10.33
N THR A 173 -8.69 20.92 10.76
CA THR A 173 -8.03 19.85 10.02
C THR A 173 -9.02 18.71 9.75
N ILE A 174 -9.68 18.19 10.79
CA ILE A 174 -10.64 17.08 10.65
C ILE A 174 -11.80 17.48 9.72
N ALA A 175 -12.37 18.67 9.91
CA ALA A 175 -13.50 19.14 9.10
C ALA A 175 -13.13 19.28 7.62
N VAL A 176 -12.00 19.94 7.31
CA VAL A 176 -11.53 20.16 5.94
C VAL A 176 -11.21 18.83 5.26
N TRP A 177 -10.46 17.93 5.90
CA TRP A 177 -10.14 16.63 5.31
C TRP A 177 -11.38 15.73 5.15
N SER A 178 -12.37 15.83 6.04
CA SER A 178 -13.64 15.11 5.91
C SER A 178 -14.43 15.60 4.70
N VAL A 179 -14.54 16.92 4.51
CA VAL A 179 -15.22 17.50 3.34
C VAL A 179 -14.45 17.17 2.06
N LEU A 180 -13.12 17.27 2.05
CA LEU A 180 -12.30 16.89 0.90
C LEU A 180 -12.44 15.41 0.53
N ALA A 181 -12.56 14.50 1.52
CA ALA A 181 -12.82 13.10 1.25
C ALA A 181 -14.15 12.90 0.52
N VAL A 182 -15.21 13.61 0.93
CA VAL A 182 -16.53 13.57 0.28
C VAL A 182 -16.49 14.17 -1.13
N LEU A 183 -15.86 15.34 -1.30
CA LEU A 183 -15.72 16.00 -2.61
C LEU A 183 -14.91 15.13 -3.58
N ALA A 184 -13.82 14.53 -3.11
CA ALA A 184 -12.99 13.63 -3.92
C ALA A 184 -13.76 12.36 -4.31
N ALA A 185 -14.54 11.78 -3.39
CA ALA A 185 -15.40 10.63 -3.69
C ALA A 185 -16.49 10.97 -4.71
N LEU A 186 -17.09 12.17 -4.61
CA LEU A 186 -18.06 12.69 -5.56
C LEU A 186 -17.43 12.86 -6.95
N LEU A 187 -16.26 13.51 -7.04
CA LEU A 187 -15.53 13.68 -8.30
C LEU A 187 -15.16 12.33 -8.93
N ALA A 188 -14.72 11.37 -8.13
CA ALA A 188 -14.45 10.00 -8.59
C ALA A 188 -15.72 9.29 -9.09
N ALA A 189 -16.92 9.71 -8.69
CA ALA A 189 -18.19 9.17 -9.16
C ALA A 189 -18.70 9.85 -10.44
N THR A 190 -18.38 11.14 -10.63
CA THR A 190 -18.96 11.96 -11.71
C THR A 190 -18.04 12.17 -12.89
N LEU A 191 -16.73 12.15 -12.67
CA LEU A 191 -15.75 12.40 -13.73
C LEU A 191 -15.61 11.20 -14.68
N PRO A 192 -15.27 11.44 -15.95
CA PRO A 192 -15.04 10.36 -16.90
C PRO A 192 -13.81 9.54 -16.52
N ALA A 193 -13.75 8.30 -17.03
CA ALA A 193 -12.76 7.29 -16.69
C ALA A 193 -11.27 7.75 -16.65
N PRO A 194 -10.77 8.63 -17.55
CA PRO A 194 -9.37 9.05 -17.47
C PRO A 194 -9.05 9.96 -16.27
N TRP A 195 -10.05 10.65 -15.71
CA TRP A 195 -9.86 11.65 -14.66
C TRP A 195 -10.36 11.18 -13.28
N ALA A 196 -11.20 10.15 -13.24
CA ALA A 196 -11.78 9.60 -12.01
C ALA A 196 -10.79 8.86 -11.06
N PRO A 197 -9.66 8.26 -11.51
CA PRO A 197 -8.74 7.54 -10.61
C PRO A 197 -8.05 8.43 -9.56
N ALA A 198 -7.56 9.60 -9.97
CA ALA A 198 -6.86 10.54 -9.07
C ALA A 198 -7.72 11.01 -7.88
N PRO A 199 -8.97 11.49 -8.06
CA PRO A 199 -9.84 11.85 -6.94
C PRO A 199 -10.25 10.62 -6.12
N ALA A 200 -10.28 9.42 -6.69
CA ALA A 200 -10.55 8.20 -5.93
C ALA A 200 -9.42 7.90 -4.93
N VAL A 201 -8.15 8.07 -5.34
CA VAL A 201 -6.99 7.99 -4.44
C VAL A 201 -7.07 9.08 -3.37
N ALA A 202 -7.35 10.32 -3.78
CA ALA A 202 -7.45 11.44 -2.86
C ALA A 202 -8.53 11.23 -1.79
N ALA A 203 -9.67 10.61 -2.14
CA ALA A 203 -10.72 10.29 -1.18
C ALA A 203 -10.24 9.31 -0.10
N VAL A 204 -9.55 8.24 -0.49
CA VAL A 204 -9.02 7.23 0.43
C VAL A 204 -7.94 7.82 1.34
N LEU A 205 -7.00 8.59 0.77
CA LEU A 205 -5.94 9.23 1.55
C LEU A 205 -6.50 10.30 2.50
N SER A 206 -7.49 11.08 2.07
CA SER A 206 -8.15 12.07 2.92
C SER A 206 -8.84 11.40 4.11
N LEU A 207 -9.52 10.27 3.89
CA LEU A 207 -10.15 9.50 4.97
C LEU A 207 -9.12 8.94 5.96
N ALA A 208 -7.94 8.53 5.48
CA ALA A 208 -6.84 8.11 6.35
C ALA A 208 -6.28 9.25 7.20
N VAL A 209 -6.15 10.46 6.63
CA VAL A 209 -5.76 11.66 7.38
C VAL A 209 -6.81 11.97 8.46
N VAL A 210 -8.11 11.88 8.13
CA VAL A 210 -9.19 12.02 9.12
C VAL A 210 -9.04 10.99 10.25
N ALA A 211 -8.79 9.72 9.93
CA ALA A 211 -8.61 8.68 10.94
C ALA A 211 -7.45 8.98 11.91
N VAL A 212 -6.29 9.40 11.38
CA VAL A 212 -5.11 9.75 12.20
C VAL A 212 -5.37 11.00 13.03
N THR A 213 -5.89 12.07 12.42
CA THR A 213 -6.11 13.35 13.10
C THR A 213 -7.24 13.29 14.12
N ALA A 214 -8.30 12.52 13.86
CA ALA A 214 -9.36 12.23 14.82
C ALA A 214 -8.85 11.39 16.01
N GLY A 215 -8.03 10.37 15.75
CA GLY A 215 -7.42 9.58 16.82
C GLY A 215 -6.49 10.41 17.72
N ALA A 216 -5.61 11.20 17.11
CA ALA A 216 -4.69 12.07 17.82
C ALA A 216 -5.40 13.20 18.60
N THR A 217 -6.52 13.72 18.10
CA THR A 217 -7.35 14.69 18.84
C THR A 217 -8.11 14.07 20.01
N ALA A 218 -8.55 12.81 19.87
CA ALA A 218 -9.16 12.06 20.95
C ALA A 218 -8.18 11.63 22.05
N GLY A 219 -6.88 11.96 21.91
CA GLY A 219 -5.84 11.59 22.87
C GLY A 219 -5.40 10.13 22.78
N LEU A 220 -5.78 9.42 21.71
CA LEU A 220 -5.38 8.04 21.47
C LEU A 220 -3.89 7.96 21.12
N ALA A 221 -3.24 6.91 21.60
CA ALA A 221 -1.86 6.65 21.26
C ALA A 221 -1.71 6.22 19.78
N PRO A 222 -0.52 6.38 19.16
CA PRO A 222 -0.29 5.99 17.76
C PRO A 222 -0.72 4.58 17.37
N TYR A 223 -0.48 3.61 18.24
CA TYR A 223 -0.84 2.22 17.99
C TYR A 223 -2.36 1.97 18.03
N GLU A 224 -3.15 2.86 18.65
CA GLU A 224 -4.60 2.71 18.79
C GLU A 224 -5.32 3.21 17.54
N TYR A 225 -4.97 4.41 17.05
CA TYR A 225 -5.56 4.94 15.82
C TYR A 225 -5.02 4.27 14.55
N ALA A 226 -3.95 3.46 14.64
CA ALA A 226 -3.52 2.57 13.57
C ALA A 226 -4.63 1.62 13.10
N PHE A 227 -5.51 1.17 14.01
CA PHE A 227 -6.66 0.34 13.66
C PHE A 227 -7.73 1.10 12.88
N ALA A 228 -7.87 2.41 13.10
CA ALA A 228 -8.73 3.26 12.29
C ALA A 228 -8.18 3.41 10.86
N VAL A 229 -6.85 3.52 10.70
CA VAL A 229 -6.19 3.50 9.39
C VAL A 229 -6.42 2.15 8.67
N LEU A 230 -6.29 1.04 9.40
CA LEU A 230 -6.59 -0.29 8.86
C LEU A 230 -8.07 -0.45 8.46
N ALA A 231 -9.00 0.16 9.21
CA ALA A 231 -10.41 0.18 8.85
C ALA A 231 -10.64 0.89 7.51
N VAL A 232 -9.91 1.98 7.22
CA VAL A 232 -9.96 2.65 5.90
C VAL A 232 -9.48 1.72 4.79
N THR A 233 -8.37 1.00 4.98
CA THR A 233 -7.91 -0.04 4.04
C THR A 233 -8.99 -1.10 3.82
N THR A 234 -9.67 -1.51 4.89
CA THR A 234 -10.71 -2.55 4.82
C THR A 234 -11.92 -2.10 4.01
N LEU A 235 -12.39 -0.87 4.26
CA LEU A 235 -13.54 -0.27 3.59
C LEU A 235 -13.25 0.06 2.12
N SER A 236 -11.99 0.30 1.75
CA SER A 236 -11.63 0.59 0.36
C SER A 236 -11.85 -0.61 -0.56
N VAL A 237 -11.77 -1.84 -0.05
CA VAL A 237 -11.86 -3.05 -0.89
C VAL A 237 -13.26 -3.34 -1.44
N PRO A 238 -14.36 -3.31 -0.67
CA PRO A 238 -15.70 -3.44 -1.22
C PRO A 238 -16.03 -2.27 -2.16
N VAL A 239 -15.54 -1.05 -1.86
CA VAL A 239 -15.71 0.12 -2.75
C VAL A 239 -14.99 -0.11 -4.09
N ALA A 240 -13.74 -0.58 -4.04
CA ALA A 240 -12.97 -0.94 -5.22
C ALA A 240 -13.65 -2.04 -6.05
N ALA A 241 -14.26 -3.03 -5.38
CA ALA A 241 -14.95 -4.14 -6.04
C ALA A 241 -16.20 -3.64 -6.77
N ARG A 242 -16.97 -2.75 -6.13
CA ARG A 242 -18.18 -2.15 -6.71
C ARG A 242 -17.87 -1.24 -7.90
N ARG A 243 -16.77 -0.48 -7.86
CA ARG A 243 -16.42 0.45 -8.94
C ARG A 243 -15.83 -0.25 -10.16
N GLY A 244 -15.00 -1.27 -9.96
CA GLY A 244 -14.29 -1.94 -11.05
C GLY A 244 -13.38 -1.01 -11.86
N GLY A 245 -12.80 -1.52 -12.94
CA GLY A 245 -12.00 -0.73 -13.89
C GLY A 245 -10.83 0.04 -13.24
N PRO A 246 -10.38 1.16 -13.85
CA PRO A 246 -9.24 1.93 -13.36
C PRO A 246 -9.50 2.61 -12.00
N VAL A 247 -10.76 3.00 -11.73
CA VAL A 247 -11.16 3.61 -10.45
C VAL A 247 -11.08 2.61 -9.30
N GLY A 248 -11.59 1.39 -9.50
CA GLY A 248 -11.50 0.32 -8.53
C GLY A 248 -10.04 -0.06 -8.21
N LEU A 249 -9.18 -0.11 -9.23
CA LEU A 249 -7.74 -0.33 -9.04
C LEU A 249 -7.09 0.78 -8.22
N ALA A 250 -7.41 2.04 -8.50
CA ALA A 250 -6.87 3.18 -7.78
C ALA A 250 -7.26 3.18 -6.29
N VAL A 251 -8.53 2.91 -5.98
CA VAL A 251 -9.03 2.78 -4.60
C VAL A 251 -8.34 1.62 -3.87
N GLU A 252 -8.16 0.49 -4.55
CA GLU A 252 -7.52 -0.69 -3.97
C GLU A 252 -6.04 -0.44 -3.67
N LEU A 253 -5.28 0.14 -4.62
CA LEU A 253 -3.87 0.48 -4.42
C LEU A 253 -3.68 1.53 -3.32
N ALA A 254 -4.55 2.55 -3.28
CA ALA A 254 -4.53 3.55 -2.21
C ALA A 254 -4.79 2.91 -0.84
N GLY A 255 -5.75 1.99 -0.74
CA GLY A 255 -6.01 1.25 0.50
C GLY A 255 -4.83 0.39 0.94
N TYR A 256 -4.21 -0.35 0.03
CA TYR A 256 -3.03 -1.18 0.35
C TYR A 256 -1.81 -0.35 0.75
N ALA A 257 -1.67 0.87 0.21
CA ALA A 257 -0.61 1.79 0.60
C ALA A 257 -0.74 2.28 2.06
N LEU A 258 -1.92 2.18 2.68
CA LEU A 258 -2.14 2.56 4.08
C LEU A 258 -1.75 1.46 5.08
N THR A 259 -1.71 0.18 4.67
CA THR A 259 -1.28 -0.92 5.53
C THR A 259 0.12 -0.73 6.13
N PRO A 260 1.18 -0.36 5.36
CA PRO A 260 2.49 -0.09 5.95
C PRO A 260 2.49 1.10 6.92
N VAL A 261 1.64 2.11 6.69
CA VAL A 261 1.48 3.24 7.64
C VAL A 261 0.95 2.72 8.98
N ALA A 262 -0.09 1.88 8.94
CA ALA A 262 -0.65 1.28 10.14
C ALA A 262 0.37 0.38 10.87
N LEU A 263 1.20 -0.36 10.13
CA LEU A 263 2.29 -1.16 10.71
C LEU A 263 3.33 -0.29 11.44
N VAL A 264 3.78 0.81 10.80
CA VAL A 264 4.74 1.74 11.40
C VAL A 264 4.20 2.35 12.70
N LEU A 265 2.92 2.74 12.72
CA LEU A 265 2.28 3.29 13.91
C LEU A 265 2.22 2.28 15.08
N THR A 266 2.20 0.98 14.78
CA THR A 266 2.23 -0.08 15.80
C THR A 266 3.63 -0.62 16.13
N ALA A 267 4.68 -0.22 15.40
CA ALA A 267 6.01 -0.84 15.48
C ALA A 267 6.64 -0.79 16.88
N GLY A 268 6.39 0.27 17.64
CA GLY A 268 6.86 0.41 19.02
C GLY A 268 6.07 -0.40 20.06
N HIS A 269 4.97 -1.04 19.67
CA HIS A 269 4.04 -1.73 20.58
C HIS A 269 3.76 -3.16 20.05
N PRO A 270 4.59 -4.16 20.42
CA PRO A 270 4.54 -5.49 19.82
C PRO A 270 3.16 -6.17 19.94
N THR A 271 2.44 -5.95 21.05
CA THR A 271 1.08 -6.49 21.24
C THR A 271 0.10 -5.94 20.21
N ALA A 272 0.12 -4.61 19.99
CA ALA A 272 -0.72 -3.96 18.99
C ALA A 272 -0.32 -4.37 17.56
N LEU A 273 0.98 -4.49 17.30
CA LEU A 273 1.51 -4.95 16.00
C LEU A 273 1.05 -6.37 15.69
N SER A 274 1.13 -7.29 16.66
CA SER A 274 0.64 -8.67 16.50
C SER A 274 -0.85 -8.70 16.15
N LEU A 275 -1.67 -7.92 16.86
CA LEU A 275 -3.10 -7.80 16.58
C LEU A 275 -3.38 -7.19 15.20
N LEU A 276 -2.65 -6.15 14.82
CA LEU A 276 -2.79 -5.50 13.53
C LEU A 276 -2.46 -6.46 12.38
N LEU A 277 -1.37 -7.22 12.50
CA LEU A 277 -1.00 -8.27 11.55
C LEU A 277 -2.07 -9.36 11.46
N ALA A 278 -2.64 -9.78 12.60
CA ALA A 278 -3.71 -10.77 12.63
C ALA A 278 -4.96 -10.27 11.89
N VAL A 279 -5.42 -9.07 12.21
CA VAL A 279 -6.59 -8.45 11.57
C VAL A 279 -6.33 -8.26 10.08
N ALA A 280 -5.19 -7.70 9.68
CA ALA A 280 -4.81 -7.54 8.27
C ALA A 280 -4.77 -8.88 7.52
N GLY A 281 -4.26 -9.95 8.16
CA GLY A 281 -4.23 -11.30 7.61
C GLY A 281 -5.62 -11.90 7.42
N VAL A 282 -6.50 -11.79 8.42
CA VAL A 282 -7.91 -12.24 8.33
C VAL A 282 -8.66 -11.47 7.24
N LEU A 283 -8.46 -10.16 7.15
CA LEU A 283 -9.05 -9.35 6.10
C LEU A 283 -8.58 -9.82 4.72
N ALA A 284 -7.28 -10.03 4.53
CA ALA A 284 -6.74 -10.54 3.27
C ALA A 284 -7.31 -11.92 2.87
N LEU A 285 -7.63 -12.81 3.83
CA LEU A 285 -8.37 -14.05 3.57
C LEU A 285 -9.80 -13.78 3.10
N GLY A 286 -10.52 -12.86 3.76
CA GLY A 286 -11.85 -12.42 3.34
C GLY A 286 -11.84 -11.87 1.91
N LEU A 287 -10.82 -11.10 1.55
CA LEU A 287 -10.63 -10.59 0.18
C LEU A 287 -10.36 -11.71 -0.82
N ALA A 288 -9.54 -12.69 -0.46
CA ALA A 288 -9.27 -13.85 -1.30
C ALA A 288 -10.53 -14.68 -1.58
N ALA A 289 -11.49 -14.69 -0.66
CA ALA A 289 -12.79 -15.34 -0.83
C ALA A 289 -13.72 -14.56 -1.78
N LEU A 290 -13.69 -13.22 -1.72
CA LEU A 290 -14.55 -12.34 -2.52
C LEU A 290 -14.06 -12.17 -3.97
N ARG A 291 -12.77 -12.35 -4.26
CA ARG A 291 -12.18 -12.07 -5.59
C ARG A 291 -11.39 -13.26 -6.15
N PRO A 292 -11.97 -14.07 -7.05
CA PRO A 292 -11.30 -15.24 -7.62
C PRO A 292 -10.01 -14.87 -8.38
N ASP A 293 -9.98 -13.72 -9.06
CA ASP A 293 -8.84 -13.25 -9.85
C ASP A 293 -7.56 -13.01 -9.04
N ARG A 294 -7.70 -12.71 -7.74
CA ARG A 294 -6.57 -12.36 -6.84
C ARG A 294 -6.36 -13.33 -5.70
N ARG A 295 -7.16 -14.41 -5.66
CA ARG A 295 -7.21 -15.38 -4.57
C ARG A 295 -5.83 -15.92 -4.17
N ARG A 296 -4.97 -16.22 -5.14
CA ARG A 296 -3.61 -16.73 -4.86
C ARG A 296 -2.73 -15.72 -4.13
N ARG A 297 -2.64 -14.48 -4.65
CA ARG A 297 -1.78 -13.44 -4.06
C ARG A 297 -2.30 -12.99 -2.70
N ALA A 298 -3.62 -12.79 -2.57
CA ALA A 298 -4.25 -12.43 -1.31
C ALA A 298 -4.11 -13.54 -0.26
N GLY A 299 -4.23 -14.82 -0.65
CA GLY A 299 -4.00 -15.96 0.23
C GLY A 299 -2.54 -16.06 0.72
N LEU A 300 -1.56 -15.80 -0.14
CA LEU A 300 -0.15 -15.76 0.26
C LEU A 300 0.14 -14.60 1.22
N ALA A 301 -0.36 -13.40 0.92
CA ALA A 301 -0.22 -12.23 1.80
C ALA A 301 -0.87 -12.48 3.17
N ALA A 302 -2.08 -13.03 3.19
CA ALA A 302 -2.76 -13.40 4.42
C ALA A 302 -1.96 -14.41 5.27
N THR A 303 -1.45 -15.46 4.62
CA THR A 303 -0.66 -16.50 5.29
C THR A 303 0.61 -15.90 5.90
N ALA A 304 1.32 -15.04 5.16
CA ALA A 304 2.49 -14.35 5.67
C ALA A 304 2.17 -13.45 6.87
N LEU A 305 1.10 -12.64 6.79
CA LEU A 305 0.68 -11.75 7.87
C LEU A 305 0.29 -12.52 9.15
N LEU A 306 -0.43 -13.64 9.02
CA LEU A 306 -0.81 -14.48 10.15
C LEU A 306 0.40 -15.18 10.79
N ILE A 307 1.37 -15.64 9.97
CA ILE A 307 2.63 -16.19 10.47
C ILE A 307 3.42 -15.13 11.24
N LEU A 308 3.57 -13.93 10.67
CA LEU A 308 4.26 -12.82 11.35
C LEU A 308 3.56 -12.43 12.65
N SER A 309 2.22 -12.40 12.66
CA SER A 309 1.45 -12.17 13.90
C SER A 309 1.76 -13.21 14.97
N SER A 310 1.82 -14.49 14.58
CA SER A 310 2.18 -15.60 15.47
C SER A 310 3.59 -15.47 16.01
N TRP A 311 4.56 -15.09 15.16
CA TRP A 311 5.95 -14.91 15.58
C TRP A 311 6.10 -13.80 16.61
N VAL A 312 5.41 -12.68 16.42
CA VAL A 312 5.42 -11.58 17.40
C VAL A 312 4.82 -12.03 18.74
N ARG A 313 3.78 -12.87 18.73
CA ARG A 313 3.24 -13.46 19.97
C ARG A 313 4.20 -14.42 20.65
N LEU A 314 4.94 -15.22 19.89
CA LEU A 314 5.94 -16.13 20.44
C LEU A 314 7.08 -15.35 21.09
N VAL A 315 7.53 -14.26 20.46
CA VAL A 315 8.54 -13.35 21.04
C VAL A 315 8.01 -12.72 22.32
N LEU A 316 6.76 -12.23 22.34
CA LEU A 316 6.12 -11.67 23.54
C LEU A 316 5.92 -12.69 24.67
N ALA A 317 5.90 -13.99 24.35
CA ALA A 317 5.79 -15.07 25.31
C ALA A 317 7.18 -15.63 25.71
N ASP A 318 8.27 -14.92 25.35
CA ASP A 318 9.66 -15.31 25.60
C ASP A 318 10.02 -16.72 25.09
N VAL A 319 9.37 -17.15 24.01
CA VAL A 319 9.67 -18.44 23.38
C VAL A 319 10.95 -18.30 22.55
N THR A 320 12.04 -18.86 23.06
CA THR A 320 13.36 -18.90 22.41
C THR A 320 13.57 -20.14 21.55
N ALA A 321 12.76 -21.17 21.77
CA ALA A 321 12.77 -22.42 21.02
C ALA A 321 12.46 -22.15 19.53
N PRO A 322 13.25 -22.65 18.56
CA PRO A 322 13.01 -22.41 17.13
C PRO A 322 11.78 -23.14 16.58
N GLU A 323 11.32 -24.21 17.23
CA GLU A 323 10.27 -25.11 16.73
C GLU A 323 8.91 -24.41 16.57
N PRO A 324 8.41 -23.62 17.54
CA PRO A 324 7.13 -22.92 17.38
C PRO A 324 7.11 -21.94 16.19
N TYR A 325 8.27 -21.34 15.86
CA TYR A 325 8.39 -20.45 14.71
C TYR A 325 8.35 -21.20 13.39
N THR A 326 8.99 -22.37 13.31
CA THR A 326 9.02 -23.16 12.08
C THR A 326 7.73 -23.97 11.89
N LEU A 327 7.03 -24.31 12.96
CA LEU A 327 5.74 -25.01 12.92
C LEU A 327 4.65 -24.23 12.19
N SER A 328 4.56 -22.91 12.40
CA SER A 328 3.56 -22.08 11.68
C SER A 328 3.82 -22.09 10.17
N VAL A 329 5.09 -22.02 9.76
CA VAL A 329 5.52 -22.08 8.35
C VAL A 329 5.31 -23.47 7.78
N ALA A 330 5.66 -24.53 8.52
CA ALA A 330 5.45 -25.91 8.12
C ALA A 330 3.98 -26.23 7.91
N ALA A 331 3.10 -25.81 8.83
CA ALA A 331 1.66 -25.98 8.71
C ALA A 331 1.11 -25.29 7.44
N ALA A 332 1.55 -24.07 7.16
CA ALA A 332 1.20 -23.37 5.92
C ALA A 332 1.69 -24.10 4.66
N ALA A 333 2.95 -24.54 4.63
CA ALA A 333 3.52 -25.26 3.49
C ALA A 333 2.81 -26.61 3.25
N LEU A 334 2.54 -27.37 4.31
CA LEU A 334 1.84 -28.66 4.24
C LEU A 334 0.38 -28.51 3.80
N THR A 335 -0.32 -27.47 4.27
CA THR A 335 -1.71 -27.22 3.85
C THR A 335 -1.77 -26.79 2.38
N ILE A 336 -0.90 -25.88 1.94
CA ILE A 336 -0.78 -25.47 0.53
C ILE A 336 -0.44 -26.68 -0.34
N GLY A 337 0.54 -27.50 0.05
CA GLY A 337 0.89 -28.73 -0.63
C GLY A 337 -0.28 -29.71 -0.71
N HIS A 338 -0.93 -29.99 0.42
CA HIS A 338 -2.07 -30.90 0.47
C HIS A 338 -3.21 -30.45 -0.46
N LEU A 339 -3.56 -29.16 -0.47
CA LEU A 339 -4.56 -28.58 -1.35
C LEU A 339 -4.14 -28.64 -2.82
N HIS A 340 -2.85 -28.42 -3.12
CA HIS A 340 -2.33 -28.55 -4.48
C HIS A 340 -2.48 -29.98 -4.99
N ARG A 341 -2.10 -30.98 -4.19
CA ARG A 341 -2.20 -32.39 -4.58
C ARG A 341 -3.63 -32.90 -4.69
N ARG A 342 -4.59 -32.34 -3.93
CA ARG A 342 -6.03 -32.62 -4.14
C ARG A 342 -6.51 -32.16 -5.52
N ARG A 343 -5.94 -31.08 -6.06
CA ARG A 343 -6.28 -30.57 -7.39
C ARG A 343 -5.48 -31.24 -8.51
N THR A 344 -4.26 -31.68 -8.21
CA THR A 344 -3.35 -32.33 -9.15
C THR A 344 -2.82 -33.63 -8.55
N PRO A 345 -3.54 -34.76 -8.71
CA PRO A 345 -3.15 -36.04 -8.12
C PRO A 345 -1.80 -36.58 -8.58
N SER A 346 -1.36 -36.20 -9.79
CA SER A 346 -0.06 -36.56 -10.38
C SER A 346 1.13 -35.80 -9.78
N ALA A 347 0.90 -34.80 -8.92
CA ALA A 347 1.98 -34.01 -8.33
C ALA A 347 2.90 -34.88 -7.46
N PRO A 348 4.23 -34.79 -7.62
CA PRO A 348 5.17 -35.63 -6.88
C PRO A 348 5.16 -35.25 -5.39
N SER A 349 5.13 -36.28 -4.53
CA SER A 349 5.03 -36.13 -3.07
C SER A 349 6.16 -35.28 -2.48
N TRP A 350 7.36 -35.33 -3.07
CA TRP A 350 8.52 -34.53 -2.69
C TRP A 350 8.31 -33.03 -2.83
N THR A 351 7.82 -32.56 -3.97
CA THR A 351 7.56 -31.12 -4.18
C THR A 351 6.42 -30.59 -3.33
N THR A 352 5.48 -31.48 -2.96
CA THR A 352 4.26 -31.13 -2.26
C THR A 352 4.45 -31.07 -0.75
N TYR A 353 5.08 -32.09 -0.17
CA TYR A 353 5.20 -32.26 1.28
C TYR A 353 6.62 -32.06 1.78
N GLY A 354 7.63 -32.26 0.91
CA GLY A 354 9.05 -32.17 1.29
C GLY A 354 9.42 -30.85 1.96
N PRO A 355 9.08 -29.68 1.38
CA PRO A 355 9.41 -28.39 1.99
C PRO A 355 8.79 -28.21 3.39
N GLY A 356 7.50 -28.55 3.54
CA GLY A 356 6.80 -28.40 4.83
C GLY A 356 7.26 -29.40 5.89
N LEU A 357 7.62 -30.62 5.49
CA LEU A 357 8.19 -31.61 6.40
C LEU A 357 9.63 -31.27 6.78
N GLY A 358 10.41 -30.76 5.84
CA GLY A 358 11.77 -30.27 6.09
C GLY A 358 11.76 -29.14 7.13
N THR A 359 10.92 -28.12 6.94
CA THR A 359 10.83 -27.02 7.91
C THR A 359 10.32 -27.45 9.29
N ALA A 360 9.49 -28.49 9.38
CA ALA A 360 9.03 -29.05 10.65
C ALA A 360 10.11 -29.88 11.37
N LEU A 361 10.88 -30.68 10.64
CA LEU A 361 11.77 -31.70 11.21
C LEU A 361 13.19 -31.21 11.42
N LEU A 362 13.74 -30.41 10.50
CA LEU A 362 15.16 -30.04 10.51
C LEU A 362 15.57 -29.23 11.75
N PRO A 363 14.82 -28.18 12.16
CA PRO A 363 15.19 -27.39 13.35
C PRO A 363 15.22 -28.24 14.62
N SER A 364 14.18 -29.06 14.81
CA SER A 364 14.07 -29.97 15.95
C SER A 364 15.18 -31.01 15.96
N LEU A 365 15.51 -31.58 14.80
CA LEU A 365 16.58 -32.56 14.65
C LEU A 365 17.95 -31.96 14.91
N LEU A 366 18.23 -30.74 14.44
CA LEU A 366 19.50 -30.07 14.76
C LEU A 366 19.60 -29.76 16.26
N ALA A 367 18.50 -29.30 16.85
CA ALA A 367 18.45 -28.94 18.26
C ALA A 367 18.62 -30.16 19.19
N THR A 368 18.25 -31.38 18.76
CA THR A 368 18.51 -32.60 19.56
C THR A 368 19.99 -32.93 19.72
N TRP A 369 20.88 -32.47 18.82
CA TRP A 369 22.32 -32.74 18.96
C TRP A 369 23.03 -31.82 19.95
N THR A 370 22.41 -30.70 20.28
CA THR A 370 22.99 -29.67 21.15
C THR A 370 22.34 -29.61 22.53
N ASP A 371 21.11 -30.11 22.66
CA ASP A 371 20.30 -30.01 23.87
C ASP A 371 20.31 -31.34 24.65
N PRO A 372 20.76 -31.37 25.92
CA PRO A 372 20.77 -32.58 26.75
C PRO A 372 19.39 -33.08 27.16
N HIS A 373 18.30 -32.40 26.80
CA HIS A 373 16.97 -32.68 27.32
C HIS A 373 16.27 -33.88 26.64
N TRP A 374 15.91 -34.89 27.43
CA TRP A 374 15.34 -36.18 26.96
C TRP A 374 13.96 -36.10 26.28
N LEU A 375 13.15 -35.07 26.59
CA LEU A 375 11.80 -34.92 26.02
C LEU A 375 11.81 -34.63 24.52
N ARG A 376 12.80 -33.87 24.03
CA ARG A 376 12.85 -33.42 22.64
C ARG A 376 13.09 -34.59 21.66
N PRO A 377 14.07 -35.50 21.87
CA PRO A 377 14.22 -36.71 21.06
C PRO A 377 12.99 -37.60 21.07
N LEU A 378 12.32 -37.76 22.22
CA LEU A 378 11.13 -38.61 22.34
C LEU A 378 9.94 -38.08 21.52
N LEU A 379 9.66 -36.77 21.65
CA LEU A 379 8.59 -36.12 20.87
C LEU A 379 8.91 -36.12 19.37
N LEU A 380 10.16 -35.83 19.00
CA LEU A 380 10.59 -35.86 17.60
C LEU A 380 10.50 -37.28 17.02
N GLY A 381 10.92 -38.30 17.79
CA GLY A 381 10.82 -39.70 17.41
C GLY A 381 9.37 -40.16 17.23
N ALA A 382 8.47 -39.79 18.16
CA ALA A 382 7.05 -40.10 18.05
C ALA A 382 6.41 -39.44 16.81
N PHE A 383 6.75 -38.17 16.54
CA PHE A 383 6.28 -37.46 15.34
C PHE A 383 6.85 -38.07 14.05
N ALA A 384 8.14 -38.41 14.03
CA ALA A 384 8.79 -39.09 12.92
C ALA A 384 8.17 -40.46 12.63
N LEU A 385 7.85 -41.23 13.67
CA LEU A 385 7.16 -42.51 13.55
C LEU A 385 5.74 -42.35 12.98
N ALA A 386 5.00 -41.33 13.43
CA ALA A 386 3.68 -41.02 12.89
C ALA A 386 3.75 -40.64 11.39
N LEU A 387 4.76 -39.86 10.98
CA LEU A 387 5.01 -39.52 9.58
C LEU A 387 5.36 -40.74 8.73
N THR A 388 6.22 -41.64 9.25
CA THR A 388 6.59 -42.90 8.58
C THR A 388 5.36 -43.78 8.37
N ALA A 389 4.54 -43.97 9.42
CA ALA A 389 3.30 -44.73 9.34
C ALA A 389 2.29 -44.10 8.38
N PHE A 390 2.16 -42.77 8.40
CA PHE A 390 1.31 -42.04 7.47
C PHE A 390 1.79 -42.18 6.02
N GLY A 391 3.09 -42.06 5.78
CA GLY A 391 3.71 -42.24 4.48
C GLY A 391 3.52 -43.65 3.93
N ALA A 392 3.69 -44.68 4.77
CA ALA A 392 3.44 -46.07 4.43
C ALA A 392 1.96 -46.30 4.07
N ARG A 393 1.02 -45.86 4.91
CA ARG A 393 -0.42 -46.04 4.69
C ARG A 393 -0.94 -45.30 3.46
N ARG A 394 -0.37 -44.14 3.15
CA ARG A 394 -0.78 -43.30 2.01
C ARG A 394 0.07 -43.52 0.75
N LEU A 395 1.03 -44.46 0.79
CA LEU A 395 2.00 -44.73 -0.28
C LEU A 395 2.72 -43.45 -0.77
N LEU A 396 3.12 -42.60 0.18
CA LEU A 396 3.80 -41.33 -0.07
C LEU A 396 5.27 -41.44 0.31
N GLN A 397 6.16 -41.28 -0.67
CA GLN A 397 7.60 -41.41 -0.48
C GLN A 397 8.18 -40.32 0.43
N ALA A 398 7.82 -39.04 0.24
CA ALA A 398 8.39 -37.95 1.03
C ALA A 398 8.18 -38.09 2.56
N PRO A 399 6.95 -38.29 3.10
CA PRO A 399 6.75 -38.49 4.53
C PRO A 399 7.36 -39.80 5.05
N LEU A 400 7.37 -40.87 4.24
CA LEU A 400 8.00 -42.14 4.62
C LEU A 400 9.51 -41.99 4.79
N VAL A 401 10.18 -41.40 3.80
CA VAL A 401 11.64 -41.26 3.79
C VAL A 401 12.10 -40.24 4.82
N LEU A 402 11.46 -39.07 4.90
CA LEU A 402 11.82 -38.05 5.89
C LEU A 402 11.53 -38.53 7.31
N GLY A 403 10.38 -39.17 7.56
CA GLY A 403 10.06 -39.76 8.86
C GLY A 403 11.05 -40.85 9.26
N ALA A 404 11.36 -41.79 8.37
CA ALA A 404 12.28 -42.88 8.66
C ALA A 404 13.72 -42.38 8.88
N ALA A 405 14.18 -41.41 8.08
CA ALA A 405 15.50 -40.81 8.22
C ALA A 405 15.62 -40.08 9.57
N THR A 406 14.64 -39.24 9.94
CA THR A 406 14.62 -38.57 11.25
C THR A 406 14.61 -39.59 12.39
N LEU A 407 13.79 -40.64 12.30
CA LEU A 407 13.74 -41.70 13.31
C LEU A 407 15.09 -42.40 13.47
N LEU A 408 15.78 -42.71 12.37
CA LEU A 408 17.11 -43.31 12.39
C LEU A 408 18.15 -42.39 13.03
N LEU A 409 18.15 -41.10 12.70
CA LEU A 409 19.09 -40.14 13.28
C LEU A 409 18.84 -39.96 14.78
N VAL A 410 17.58 -39.89 15.22
CA VAL A 410 17.22 -39.82 16.64
C VAL A 410 17.63 -41.10 17.37
N ALA A 411 17.32 -42.27 16.81
CA ALA A 411 17.73 -43.54 17.40
C ALA A 411 19.25 -43.68 17.48
N PHE A 412 19.98 -43.23 16.46
CA PHE A 412 21.44 -43.21 16.47
C PHE A 412 21.99 -42.28 17.55
N HIS A 413 21.41 -41.09 17.73
CA HIS A 413 21.80 -40.16 18.78
C HIS A 413 21.61 -40.78 20.19
N GLU A 414 20.47 -41.40 20.45
CA GLU A 414 20.18 -42.06 21.74
C GLU A 414 21.01 -43.32 21.98
N LEU A 415 21.32 -44.07 20.92
CA LEU A 415 22.15 -45.28 21.00
C LEU A 415 23.65 -44.98 20.97
N ALA A 416 24.10 -43.80 20.53
CA ALA A 416 25.52 -43.42 20.52
C ALA A 416 26.23 -43.63 21.87
N PRO A 417 25.70 -43.17 23.03
CA PRO A 417 26.36 -43.40 24.31
C PRO A 417 26.44 -44.89 24.68
N LEU A 418 25.43 -45.69 24.33
CA LEU A 418 25.46 -47.14 24.51
C LEU A 418 26.49 -47.79 23.59
N LEU A 419 26.53 -47.39 22.31
CA LEU A 419 27.46 -47.91 21.32
C LEU A 419 28.92 -47.62 21.70
N VAL A 420 29.22 -46.44 22.22
CA VAL A 420 30.57 -46.12 22.73
C VAL A 420 30.94 -47.04 23.90
N GLN A 421 30.02 -47.22 24.86
CA GLN A 421 30.24 -48.15 25.99
C GLN A 421 30.44 -49.60 25.53
N PHE A 422 29.71 -50.04 24.51
CA PHE A 422 29.87 -51.38 23.94
C PHE A 422 31.14 -51.51 23.08
N LEU A 423 31.56 -50.46 22.37
CA LEU A 423 32.77 -50.44 21.54
C LEU A 423 34.05 -50.55 22.38
N ASP A 424 34.05 -49.99 23.60
CA ASP A 424 35.16 -50.15 24.55
C ASP A 424 35.34 -51.61 25.01
N VAL A 425 34.28 -52.42 24.95
CA VAL A 425 34.27 -53.84 25.32
C VAL A 425 34.43 -54.76 24.10
N LEU A 426 34.30 -54.24 22.88
CA LEU A 426 34.21 -55.04 21.66
C LEU A 426 35.59 -55.44 21.13
N PRO A 427 35.77 -56.69 20.67
CA PRO A 427 37.00 -57.10 20.00
C PRO A 427 37.21 -56.30 18.71
N ARG A 428 38.44 -55.81 18.48
CA ARG A 428 38.81 -54.95 17.33
C ARG A 428 38.53 -55.55 15.94
N TRP A 429 38.29 -56.86 15.84
CA TRP A 429 37.98 -57.56 14.59
C TRP A 429 36.50 -57.49 14.18
N LEU A 430 35.59 -57.12 15.09
CA LEU A 430 34.15 -57.11 14.81
C LEU A 430 33.72 -56.05 13.76
N PRO A 431 34.22 -54.80 13.78
CA PRO A 431 33.89 -53.81 12.75
C PRO A 431 34.27 -54.28 11.34
N LEU A 432 35.39 -55.00 11.22
CA LEU A 432 35.86 -55.56 9.96
C LEU A 432 34.94 -56.70 9.46
N ALA A 433 34.46 -57.55 10.38
CA ALA A 433 33.49 -58.60 10.05
C ALA A 433 32.15 -58.02 9.55
N VAL A 434 31.67 -56.94 10.17
CA VAL A 434 30.46 -56.24 9.73
C VAL A 434 30.65 -55.60 8.34
N ALA A 435 31.81 -54.97 8.10
CA ALA A 435 32.13 -54.43 6.78
C ALA A 435 32.17 -55.53 5.70
N GLY A 436 32.75 -56.69 6.01
CA GLY A 436 32.76 -57.85 5.13
C GLY A 436 31.36 -58.39 4.82
N LEU A 437 30.50 -58.49 5.84
CA LEU A 437 29.10 -58.91 5.67
C LEU A 437 28.30 -57.92 4.81
N LEU A 438 28.50 -56.61 5.01
CA LEU A 438 27.85 -55.58 4.20
C LEU A 438 28.25 -55.67 2.73
N LEU A 439 29.53 -55.86 2.44
CA LEU A 439 30.02 -56.06 1.07
C LEU A 439 29.41 -57.31 0.42
N LEU A 440 29.25 -58.39 1.20
CA LEU A 440 28.57 -59.61 0.74
C LEU A 440 27.10 -59.37 0.40
N ILE A 441 26.35 -58.68 1.27
CA ILE A 441 24.94 -58.35 1.02
C ILE A 441 24.82 -57.44 -0.22
N LEU A 442 25.67 -56.43 -0.33
CA LEU A 442 25.65 -55.50 -1.46
C LEU A 442 25.99 -56.23 -2.77
N GLY A 443 26.98 -57.12 -2.75
CA GLY A 443 27.33 -57.99 -3.87
C GLY A 443 26.18 -58.90 -4.27
N ALA A 444 25.52 -59.54 -3.31
CA ALA A 444 24.37 -60.42 -3.55
C ALA A 444 23.17 -59.64 -4.15
N THR A 445 22.91 -58.43 -3.68
CA THR A 445 21.82 -57.58 -4.18
C THR A 445 22.11 -57.07 -5.60
N TYR A 446 23.37 -56.73 -5.89
CA TYR A 446 23.82 -56.37 -7.23
C TYR A 446 23.64 -57.53 -8.21
N GLU A 447 24.01 -58.73 -7.80
CA GLU A 447 23.87 -59.93 -8.63
C GLU A 447 22.40 -60.27 -8.90
N GLN A 448 21.52 -60.11 -7.91
CA GLN A 448 20.07 -60.26 -8.11
C GLN A 448 19.52 -59.27 -9.12
N ARG A 449 19.87 -57.97 -9.02
CA ARG A 449 19.42 -56.95 -9.99
C ARG A 449 19.93 -57.21 -11.40
N LEU A 450 21.15 -57.71 -11.53
CA LEU A 450 21.74 -58.06 -12.83
C LEU A 450 21.05 -59.28 -13.46
N ARG A 451 20.67 -60.28 -12.65
CA ARG A 451 19.90 -61.45 -13.10
C ARG A 451 18.50 -61.05 -13.57
N ASP A 452 17.84 -60.14 -12.87
CA ASP A 452 16.50 -59.68 -13.25
C ASP A 452 16.52 -58.83 -14.53
N ALA A 453 17.56 -58.01 -14.72
CA ALA A 453 17.76 -57.28 -15.99
C ALA A 453 17.99 -58.23 -17.18
N ARG A 454 18.72 -59.34 -16.97
CA ARG A 454 18.94 -60.36 -18.01
C ARG A 454 17.64 -61.10 -18.35
N ARG A 455 16.85 -61.50 -17.35
CA ARG A 455 15.53 -62.13 -17.57
C ARG A 455 14.56 -61.23 -18.30
N ALA A 456 14.54 -59.93 -18.00
CA ALA A 456 13.72 -58.96 -18.72
C ALA A 456 14.14 -58.82 -20.20
N ARG A 457 15.45 -58.83 -20.48
CA ARG A 457 15.99 -58.82 -21.84
C ARG A 457 15.64 -60.09 -22.63
N ASP A 458 15.71 -61.25 -21.98
CA ASP A 458 15.39 -62.54 -22.61
C ASP A 458 13.87 -62.77 -22.77
N GLY A 459 13.05 -62.09 -21.97
CA GLY A 459 11.60 -62.02 -22.18
C GLY A 459 11.24 -61.18 -23.40
N LEU A 460 11.85 -59.99 -23.55
CA LEU A 460 11.64 -59.11 -24.71
C LEU A 460 12.10 -59.77 -26.04
N ARG A 461 13.19 -60.54 -26.01
CA ARG A 461 13.68 -61.30 -27.18
C ARG A 461 12.79 -62.47 -27.60
N ARG A 462 11.86 -62.92 -26.76
CA ARG A 462 10.91 -64.00 -27.07
C ARG A 462 9.57 -63.48 -27.62
N MET A 463 9.36 -62.17 -27.57
CA MET A 463 8.16 -61.49 -28.09
C MET A 463 8.43 -60.72 -29.40
N ALA A 464 9.69 -60.64 -29.83
CA ALA A 464 10.12 -60.19 -31.16
C ALA A 464 10.47 -61.42 -31.99
#